data_AF-A0A1D1ZAC9-F1
#
_entry.id   AF-A0A1D1ZAC9-F1
#
_cell.length_a   1.000
_cell.length_b   1.000
_cell.length_c   1.000
_cell.angle_alpha   90.00
_cell.angle_beta   90.00
_cell.angle_gamma   90.00
#
_symmetry.space_group_name_H-M   'P 1'
#
loop_
_entity.id
_entity.type
_entity.pdbx_description
1 polymer ?
#
loop_
_entity_poly.entity_id
_entity_poly.type
_entity_poly.pdbx_seq_one_letter_code
_entity_poly.pdbx_strand_id
1 'polypeptide(L)'
;SAPGGGDREREGGRGTAAAAAATSGRWEAMDPPVARYTCLKLPVGAGEGAAVIFVKGTWFASHFELSITDGLDAWTCNATEDEVRQRAEQWDQPVSEYIAMAERYLGFQQPGSIYKFEDAGNGQKRLSWTFEKLGTRLEWRWKCPPSPNNKQTTVGILDFLMDANTCLSEEVVSIRQSFERLKAEAEKCLAQSEKFCNEKVEFESVVYGKFVAVLNSKKAKLRELRDRLSKSQSAGKALQDEDESGENTETFEETSGDEERKQ
;
A
#
# COMPACT_ATOMS: atom_id res chain seq x y z
N SER A 1 -73.00 -0.72 -9.86
CA SER A 1 -72.84 -1.46 -11.11
C SER A 1 -71.36 -1.66 -11.39
N ALA A 2 -70.88 -2.90 -11.25
CA ALA A 2 -69.71 -3.38 -12.01
C ALA A 2 -70.26 -4.11 -13.28
N PRO A 3 -69.47 -4.76 -14.15
CA PRO A 3 -68.02 -4.80 -14.35
C PRO A 3 -67.62 -4.75 -15.85
N GLY A 4 -66.31 -4.94 -16.15
CA GLY A 4 -65.80 -5.41 -17.44
C GLY A 4 -64.36 -4.90 -17.67
N GLY A 5 -63.28 -5.67 -17.61
CA GLY A 5 -63.10 -7.12 -17.79
C GLY A 5 -62.80 -7.42 -19.26
N GLY A 6 -61.51 -7.56 -19.63
CA GLY A 6 -61.08 -7.87 -21.00
C GLY A 6 -59.57 -8.08 -21.11
N ASP A 7 -59.17 -9.33 -20.92
CA ASP A 7 -57.83 -9.92 -20.91
C ASP A 7 -57.36 -10.33 -22.34
N ARG A 8 -56.08 -10.75 -22.46
CA ARG A 8 -55.39 -11.49 -23.57
C ARG A 8 -54.64 -10.64 -24.62
N GLU A 9 -53.46 -11.03 -25.14
CA GLU A 9 -52.67 -12.28 -25.09
C GLU A 9 -51.25 -12.02 -25.64
N ARG A 10 -50.27 -12.87 -25.23
CA ARG A 10 -49.08 -13.44 -25.95
C ARG A 10 -48.18 -12.48 -26.77
N GLU A 11 -46.85 -12.61 -26.83
CA GLU A 11 -45.96 -13.76 -27.03
C GLU A 11 -44.51 -13.22 -26.84
N GLY A 12 -43.56 -13.90 -26.21
CA GLY A 12 -42.68 -14.85 -26.90
C GLY A 12 -41.38 -14.17 -27.40
N GLY A 13 -40.23 -14.52 -26.82
CA GLY A 13 -38.93 -14.13 -27.41
C GLY A 13 -37.72 -14.13 -26.47
N ARG A 14 -37.18 -15.32 -26.16
CA ARG A 14 -35.79 -15.45 -25.72
C ARG A 14 -34.87 -15.11 -26.90
N GLY A 15 -34.00 -14.12 -26.72
CA GLY A 15 -32.89 -13.83 -27.62
C GLY A 15 -31.66 -13.47 -26.82
N THR A 16 -30.76 -14.45 -26.66
CA THR A 16 -29.39 -14.25 -26.18
C THR A 16 -28.63 -13.37 -27.17
N ALA A 17 -28.10 -12.24 -26.72
CA ALA A 17 -27.10 -11.47 -27.47
C ALA A 17 -25.98 -11.05 -26.51
N ALA A 18 -24.94 -11.88 -26.47
CA ALA A 18 -23.60 -11.43 -26.12
C ALA A 18 -23.05 -10.66 -27.31
N ALA A 19 -22.65 -9.40 -27.14
CA ALA A 19 -21.79 -8.71 -28.09
C ALA A 19 -21.10 -7.50 -27.42
N ALA A 20 -19.81 -7.71 -27.16
CA ALA A 20 -18.72 -6.75 -27.24
C ALA A 20 -18.94 -5.34 -26.63
N ALA A 21 -18.35 -5.15 -25.44
CA ALA A 21 -17.92 -3.86 -24.95
C ALA A 21 -16.94 -3.22 -25.95
N ALA A 22 -17.43 -2.26 -26.73
CA ALA A 22 -16.60 -1.36 -27.50
C ALA A 22 -16.09 -0.25 -26.57
N THR A 23 -14.91 -0.46 -26.00
CA THR A 23 -14.14 0.57 -25.28
C THR A 23 -13.60 1.57 -26.30
N SER A 24 -14.45 2.51 -26.73
CA SER A 24 -14.07 3.57 -27.64
C SER A 24 -13.65 4.82 -26.87
N GLY A 25 -12.33 5.04 -26.85
CA GLY A 25 -11.72 6.34 -27.17
C GLY A 25 -12.33 7.58 -26.50
N ARG A 26 -11.91 7.82 -25.27
CA ARG A 26 -11.90 9.09 -24.55
C ARG A 26 -10.89 8.78 -23.44
N TRP A 27 -9.72 9.39 -23.33
CA TRP A 27 -9.43 10.79 -22.98
C TRP A 27 -7.96 11.02 -23.34
N GLU A 28 -7.70 11.72 -24.45
CA GLU A 28 -6.51 12.58 -24.55
C GLU A 28 -7.02 14.00 -24.40
N ALA A 29 -7.50 14.31 -23.20
CA ALA A 29 -7.35 15.67 -22.73
C ALA A 29 -5.86 15.76 -22.37
N MET A 30 -5.08 16.55 -23.11
CA MET A 30 -3.81 17.02 -22.57
C MET A 30 -4.15 17.66 -21.23
N ASP A 31 -3.76 16.99 -20.14
CA ASP A 31 -3.86 17.58 -18.81
C ASP A 31 -3.21 18.97 -18.90
N PRO A 32 -3.91 20.04 -18.48
CA PRO A 32 -3.24 21.33 -18.31
C PRO A 32 -2.02 21.09 -17.42
N PRO A 33 -0.88 21.79 -17.65
CA PRO A 33 0.32 21.57 -16.87
C PRO A 33 -0.06 21.61 -15.39
N VAL A 34 0.02 20.46 -14.71
CA VAL A 34 -0.51 20.27 -13.37
C VAL A 34 0.30 21.18 -12.45
N ALA A 35 -0.27 22.34 -12.15
CA ALA A 35 0.32 23.26 -11.20
C ALA A 35 0.39 22.53 -9.85
N ARG A 36 1.58 22.52 -9.25
CA ARG A 36 1.78 22.00 -7.90
C ARG A 36 1.65 23.13 -6.92
N TYR A 37 1.13 22.85 -5.73
CA TYR A 37 0.88 23.88 -4.73
C TYR A 37 1.60 23.53 -3.44
N THR A 38 2.16 24.54 -2.80
CA THR A 38 2.70 24.44 -1.45
C THR A 38 2.21 25.61 -0.61
N CYS A 39 2.10 25.41 0.70
CA CYS A 39 1.92 26.53 1.63
C CYS A 39 2.68 26.26 2.93
N LEU A 40 3.64 27.12 3.23
CA LEU A 40 4.53 26.98 4.37
C LEU A 40 4.33 28.14 5.35
N LYS A 41 4.10 27.80 6.62
CA LYS A 41 4.30 28.72 7.74
C LYS A 41 5.80 28.84 7.99
N LEU A 42 6.40 29.95 7.59
CA LEU A 42 7.84 30.15 7.58
C LEU A 42 8.28 31.13 8.67
N PRO A 43 9.03 30.68 9.68
CA PRO A 43 9.74 31.57 10.59
C PRO A 43 10.89 32.25 9.84
N VAL A 44 10.98 33.57 9.93
CA VAL A 44 12.02 34.39 9.30
C VAL A 44 12.79 35.16 10.37
N GLY A 45 14.12 35.15 10.26
CA GLY A 45 15.02 35.64 11.30
C GLY A 45 15.42 34.56 12.32
N ALA A 46 16.24 34.95 13.31
CA ALA A 46 16.77 34.04 14.33
C ALA A 46 16.44 34.56 15.75
N GLY A 47 15.99 33.66 16.64
CA GLY A 47 15.76 33.92 18.06
C GLY A 47 14.29 33.92 18.51
N GLU A 48 14.05 34.25 19.79
CA GLU A 48 12.73 34.25 20.47
C GLU A 48 11.73 35.31 19.95
N GLY A 49 12.09 36.05 18.90
CA GLY A 49 11.24 37.05 18.24
C GLY A 49 11.16 36.88 16.72
N ALA A 50 11.44 35.68 16.19
CA ALA A 50 11.36 35.42 14.76
C ALA A 50 9.95 35.72 14.24
N ALA A 51 9.85 36.65 13.28
CA ALA A 51 8.60 36.92 12.61
C ALA A 51 8.16 35.68 11.83
N VAL A 52 6.86 35.50 11.66
CA VAL A 52 6.32 34.38 10.91
C VAL A 52 5.57 34.94 9.71
N ILE A 53 5.87 34.39 8.54
CA ILE A 53 5.13 34.66 7.31
C ILE A 53 4.52 33.36 6.78
N PHE A 54 3.47 33.48 5.98
CA PHE A 54 2.92 32.36 5.22
C PHE A 54 3.29 32.54 3.76
N VAL A 55 3.89 31.50 3.17
CA VAL A 55 4.33 31.49 1.77
C VAL A 55 3.55 30.41 1.04
N LYS A 56 2.63 30.82 0.16
CA LYS A 56 1.95 29.94 -0.79
C LYS A 56 2.72 29.97 -2.11
N GLY A 57 3.16 28.81 -2.58
CA GLY A 57 3.80 28.64 -3.88
C GLY A 57 2.88 27.92 -4.86
N THR A 58 2.81 28.43 -6.09
CA THR A 58 2.24 27.76 -7.25
C THR A 58 3.38 27.46 -8.21
N TRP A 59 3.63 26.18 -8.48
CA TRP A 59 4.81 25.71 -9.18
C TRP A 59 4.42 25.12 -10.53
N PHE A 60 5.03 25.65 -11.59
CA PHE A 60 4.88 25.15 -12.96
C PHE A 60 6.19 24.51 -13.43
N ALA A 61 6.21 23.94 -14.62
CA ALA A 61 7.42 23.30 -15.16
C ALA A 61 8.55 24.30 -15.48
N SER A 62 8.22 25.55 -15.80
CA SER A 62 9.17 26.57 -16.27
C SER A 62 9.16 27.87 -15.47
N HIS A 63 8.18 28.06 -14.59
CA HIS A 63 7.95 29.31 -13.86
C HIS A 63 7.27 29.03 -12.51
N PHE A 64 7.14 30.03 -11.65
CA PHE A 64 6.42 29.90 -10.39
C PHE A 64 5.80 31.22 -9.94
N GLU A 65 4.77 31.12 -9.11
CA GLU A 65 4.12 32.26 -8.47
C GLU A 65 4.15 32.08 -6.96
N LEU A 66 4.55 33.11 -6.23
CA LEU A 66 4.53 33.12 -4.78
C LEU A 66 3.53 34.17 -4.30
N SER A 67 2.73 33.79 -3.30
CA SER A 67 1.90 34.71 -2.52
C SER A 67 2.34 34.63 -1.06
N ILE A 68 2.72 35.77 -0.49
CA ILE A 68 3.32 35.86 0.84
C ILE A 68 2.47 36.80 1.68
N THR A 69 2.20 36.46 2.94
CA THR A 69 1.52 37.33 3.91
C THR A 69 2.16 37.21 5.29
N ASP A 70 2.24 38.31 6.02
CA ASP A 70 2.55 38.33 7.46
C ASP A 70 1.29 38.46 8.33
N GLY A 71 0.12 38.47 7.69
CA GLY A 71 -1.19 38.66 8.30
C GLY A 71 -1.71 40.10 8.24
N LEU A 72 -0.82 41.09 8.04
CA LEU A 72 -1.19 42.50 7.87
C LEU A 72 -1.01 42.94 6.41
N ASP A 73 0.18 42.71 5.88
CA ASP A 73 0.59 43.03 4.53
C ASP A 73 0.80 41.75 3.70
N ALA A 74 0.79 41.91 2.38
CA ALA A 74 1.01 40.80 1.48
C ALA A 74 1.87 41.21 0.28
N TRP A 75 2.57 40.23 -0.27
CA TRP A 75 3.47 40.37 -1.41
C TRP A 75 3.20 39.25 -2.41
N THR A 76 3.34 39.55 -3.69
CA THR A 76 3.22 38.57 -4.77
C THR A 76 4.46 38.60 -5.63
N CYS A 77 4.95 37.43 -6.02
CA CYS A 77 6.15 37.30 -6.85
C CYS A 77 5.83 36.35 -7.99
N ASN A 78 5.65 36.89 -9.19
CA ASN A 78 5.41 36.12 -10.39
C ASN A 78 6.74 35.97 -11.12
N ALA A 79 7.41 34.86 -10.91
CA ALA A 79 8.69 34.57 -11.55
C ALA A 79 8.42 34.04 -12.95
N THR A 80 8.60 34.87 -13.97
CA THR A 80 8.33 34.50 -15.36
C THR A 80 9.32 33.45 -15.85
N GLU A 81 8.97 32.73 -16.91
CA GLU A 81 9.83 31.69 -17.48
C GLU A 81 11.22 32.22 -17.87
N ASP A 82 11.30 33.42 -18.44
CA ASP A 82 12.58 34.03 -18.83
C ASP A 82 13.45 34.39 -17.62
N GLU A 83 12.84 34.94 -16.56
CA GLU A 83 13.55 35.26 -15.31
C GLU A 83 14.06 33.99 -14.62
N VAL A 84 13.23 32.94 -14.58
CA VAL A 84 13.61 31.65 -14.00
C VAL A 84 14.73 31.01 -14.82
N ARG A 85 14.66 31.04 -16.16
CA ARG A 85 15.72 30.54 -17.04
C ARG A 85 17.04 31.25 -16.81
N GLN A 86 17.03 32.59 -16.81
CA GLN A 86 18.22 33.40 -16.55
C GLN A 86 18.82 33.13 -15.16
N ARG A 87 17.96 32.85 -14.17
CA ARG A 87 18.40 32.52 -12.81
C ARG A 87 18.93 31.10 -12.71
N ALA A 88 18.35 30.13 -13.40
CA ALA A 88 18.86 28.77 -13.45
C ALA A 88 20.27 28.74 -14.09
N GLU A 89 20.46 29.50 -15.18
CA GLU A 89 21.76 29.67 -15.85
C GLU A 89 22.84 30.27 -14.93
N GLN A 90 22.50 31.27 -14.12
CA GLN A 90 23.42 31.86 -13.12
C GLN A 90 23.95 30.84 -12.10
N TRP A 91 23.20 29.75 -11.89
CA TRP A 91 23.54 28.69 -10.94
C TRP A 91 24.05 27.43 -11.62
N ASP A 92 24.25 27.48 -12.94
CA ASP A 92 24.68 26.36 -13.79
C ASP A 92 23.86 25.08 -13.53
N GLN A 93 22.53 25.22 -13.55
CA GLN A 93 21.59 24.12 -13.33
C GLN A 93 20.41 24.22 -14.28
N PRO A 94 19.75 23.09 -14.64
CA PRO A 94 18.55 23.13 -15.46
C PRO A 94 17.39 23.81 -14.72
N VAL A 95 16.47 24.40 -15.49
CA VAL A 95 15.28 25.09 -14.96
C VAL A 95 14.46 24.19 -14.05
N SER A 96 14.31 22.91 -14.40
CA SER A 96 13.59 21.92 -13.61
C SER A 96 14.21 21.72 -12.22
N GLU A 97 15.53 21.66 -12.11
CA GLU A 97 16.23 21.53 -10.82
C GLU A 97 16.12 22.81 -9.99
N TYR A 98 16.23 23.98 -10.63
CA TYR A 98 16.06 25.26 -9.94
C TYR A 98 14.67 25.38 -9.32
N ILE A 99 13.62 25.04 -10.08
CA ILE A 99 12.24 25.06 -9.61
C ILE A 99 12.03 24.00 -8.53
N ALA A 100 12.48 22.76 -8.74
CA ALA A 100 12.33 21.69 -7.75
C ALA A 100 13.04 22.03 -6.42
N MET A 101 14.18 22.72 -6.48
CA MET A 101 14.86 23.23 -5.30
C MET A 101 14.03 24.31 -4.61
N ALA A 102 13.53 25.31 -5.32
CA ALA A 102 12.67 26.34 -4.75
C ALA A 102 11.39 25.73 -4.13
N GLU A 103 10.75 24.80 -4.83
CA GLU A 103 9.57 24.05 -4.38
C GLU A 103 9.85 23.29 -3.09
N ARG A 104 10.99 22.59 -3.00
CA ARG A 104 11.40 21.87 -1.80
C ARG A 104 11.61 22.80 -0.61
N TYR A 105 12.32 23.90 -0.80
CA TYR A 105 12.71 24.82 0.28
C TYR A 105 11.57 25.72 0.75
N LEU A 106 10.62 26.04 -0.13
CA LEU A 106 9.43 26.84 0.20
C LEU A 106 8.17 26.00 0.42
N GLY A 107 8.22 24.69 0.15
CA GLY A 107 7.19 23.74 0.55
C GLY A 107 7.40 23.20 1.96
N PHE A 108 8.65 22.94 2.33
CA PHE A 108 9.01 22.46 3.67
C PHE A 108 10.27 23.15 4.16
N GLN A 109 10.27 23.56 5.43
CA GLN A 109 11.45 24.15 6.05
C GLN A 109 12.59 23.14 6.06
N GLN A 110 13.74 23.52 5.49
CA GLN A 110 14.91 22.65 5.42
C GLN A 110 15.79 22.79 6.68
N PRO A 111 16.24 21.68 7.28
CA PRO A 111 17.18 21.71 8.41
C PRO A 111 18.46 22.49 8.06
N GLY A 112 18.98 23.27 9.01
CA GLY A 112 20.22 24.06 8.84
C GLY A 112 20.10 25.27 7.91
N SER A 113 18.96 25.48 7.26
CA SER A 113 18.73 26.60 6.35
C SER A 113 18.20 27.82 7.12
N ILE A 114 18.82 28.98 6.88
CA ILE A 114 18.38 30.26 7.48
C ILE A 114 17.52 30.98 6.47
N TYR A 115 16.28 31.28 6.84
CA TYR A 115 15.33 32.00 6.03
C TYR A 115 15.23 33.45 6.48
N LYS A 116 15.14 34.36 5.51
CA LYS A 116 15.02 35.80 5.75
C LYS A 116 13.98 36.42 4.83
N PHE A 117 13.28 37.43 5.35
CA PHE A 117 12.32 38.23 4.62
C PHE A 117 12.55 39.70 4.95
N GLU A 118 13.44 40.32 4.19
CA GLU A 118 14.01 41.63 4.49
C GLU A 118 13.43 42.72 3.59
N ASP A 119 13.46 43.97 4.04
CA ASP A 119 13.08 45.11 3.20
C ASP A 119 14.07 45.27 2.03
N ALA A 120 13.54 45.38 0.82
CA ALA A 120 14.28 45.60 -0.41
C ALA A 120 14.09 47.02 -0.98
N GLY A 121 13.38 47.88 -0.25
CA GLY A 121 13.02 49.24 -0.66
C GLY A 121 11.74 49.28 -1.48
N ASN A 122 11.11 50.46 -1.54
CA ASN A 122 9.86 50.71 -2.28
C ASN A 122 8.70 49.75 -1.91
N GLY A 123 8.63 49.33 -0.64
CA GLY A 123 7.64 48.35 -0.15
C GLY A 123 7.86 46.92 -0.64
N GLN A 124 8.93 46.68 -1.41
CA GLN A 124 9.30 45.34 -1.85
C GLN A 124 9.98 44.60 -0.70
N LYS A 125 9.74 43.30 -0.62
CA LYS A 125 10.44 42.41 0.30
C LYS A 125 11.33 41.45 -0.46
N ARG A 126 12.42 41.02 0.16
CA ARG A 126 13.33 40.02 -0.39
C ARG A 126 13.20 38.74 0.40
N LEU A 127 12.65 37.71 -0.23
CA LEU A 127 12.66 36.36 0.30
C LEU A 127 14.00 35.71 -0.02
N SER A 128 14.63 35.12 1.00
CA SER A 128 15.88 34.39 0.81
C SER A 128 16.04 33.24 1.77
N TRP A 129 16.81 32.24 1.35
CA TRP A 129 17.25 31.16 2.22
C TRP A 129 18.66 30.73 1.89
N THR A 130 19.37 30.24 2.89
CA THR A 130 20.69 29.64 2.69
C THR A 130 20.57 28.14 2.42
N PHE A 131 21.41 27.61 1.55
CA PHE A 131 21.56 26.17 1.35
C PHE A 131 23.01 25.81 1.06
N GLU A 132 23.34 24.51 1.12
CA GLU A 132 24.68 24.02 0.84
C GLU A 132 24.69 23.21 -0.45
N LYS A 133 25.64 23.49 -1.33
CA LYS A 133 25.89 22.74 -2.57
C LYS A 133 27.40 22.53 -2.69
N LEU A 134 27.84 21.27 -2.78
CA LEU A 134 29.25 20.88 -2.92
C LEU A 134 30.17 21.51 -1.84
N GLY A 135 29.73 21.54 -0.57
CA GLY A 135 30.51 22.12 0.53
C GLY A 135 30.54 23.65 0.58
N THR A 136 29.80 24.33 -0.32
CA THR A 136 29.69 25.79 -0.34
C THR A 136 28.30 26.23 0.11
N ARG A 137 28.26 27.17 1.05
CA ARG A 137 27.00 27.78 1.49
C ARG A 137 26.61 28.92 0.55
N LEU A 138 25.46 28.76 -0.09
CA LEU A 138 24.88 29.70 -1.05
C LEU A 138 23.58 30.28 -0.48
N GLU A 139 23.12 31.40 -1.06
CA GLU A 139 21.88 32.07 -0.63
C GLU A 139 21.00 32.32 -1.86
N TRP A 140 19.85 31.66 -1.91
CA TRP A 140 18.82 31.92 -2.89
C TRP A 140 18.11 33.23 -2.52
N ARG A 141 17.81 34.09 -3.50
CA ARG A 141 17.15 35.38 -3.24
C ARG A 141 16.15 35.72 -4.34
N TRP A 142 14.99 36.19 -3.93
CA TRP A 142 13.96 36.70 -4.84
C TRP A 142 13.29 37.95 -4.28
N LYS A 143 12.99 38.90 -5.15
CA LYS A 143 12.29 40.13 -4.78
C LYS A 143 10.80 39.97 -5.03
N CYS A 144 10.01 40.44 -4.09
CA CYS A 144 8.57 40.29 -4.05
C CYS A 144 7.96 41.69 -3.86
N PRO A 145 7.34 42.26 -4.91
CA PRO A 145 6.62 43.52 -4.79
C PRO A 145 5.38 43.39 -3.86
N PRO A 146 4.91 44.51 -3.28
CA PRO A 146 3.70 44.51 -2.50
C PRO A 146 2.51 44.09 -3.38
N SER A 147 1.60 43.31 -2.80
CA SER A 147 0.38 42.89 -3.48
C SER A 147 -0.50 44.12 -3.76
N PRO A 148 -1.16 44.19 -4.94
CA PRO A 148 -2.13 45.25 -5.23
C PRO A 148 -3.34 45.21 -4.27
N ASN A 149 -3.65 44.04 -3.71
CA ASN A 149 -4.73 43.86 -2.74
C ASN A 149 -4.30 42.88 -1.65
N ASN A 150 -3.72 43.42 -0.57
CA ASN A 150 -3.21 42.62 0.53
C ASN A 150 -4.28 41.73 1.18
N LYS A 151 -5.49 42.26 1.38
CA LYS A 151 -6.62 41.52 1.97
C LYS A 151 -6.97 40.30 1.13
N GLN A 152 -7.08 40.47 -0.19
CA GLN A 152 -7.43 39.38 -1.09
C GLN A 152 -6.34 38.31 -1.15
N THR A 153 -5.06 38.71 -1.18
CA THR A 153 -3.95 37.74 -1.13
C THR A 153 -3.96 36.95 0.16
N THR A 154 -4.15 37.61 1.31
CA THR A 154 -4.22 36.93 2.61
C THR A 154 -5.42 35.98 2.68
N VAL A 155 -6.61 36.42 2.26
CA VAL A 155 -7.81 35.56 2.20
C VAL A 155 -7.57 34.37 1.29
N GLY A 156 -6.99 34.55 0.10
CA GLY A 156 -6.71 33.45 -0.83
C GLY A 156 -5.65 32.45 -0.33
N ILE A 157 -4.79 32.84 0.61
CA ILE A 157 -3.89 31.91 1.31
C ILE A 157 -4.65 31.14 2.39
N LEU A 158 -5.52 31.82 3.15
CA LEU A 158 -6.35 31.19 4.19
C LEU A 158 -7.36 30.21 3.61
N ASP A 159 -8.04 30.57 2.52
CA ASP A 159 -8.98 29.70 1.80
C ASP A 159 -8.25 28.44 1.33
N PHE A 160 -7.07 28.59 0.70
CA PHE A 160 -6.25 27.46 0.31
C PHE A 160 -5.90 26.54 1.48
N LEU A 161 -5.53 27.10 2.63
CA LEU A 161 -5.21 26.32 3.83
C LEU A 161 -6.44 25.60 4.40
N MET A 162 -7.61 26.24 4.38
CA MET A 162 -8.87 25.66 4.85
C MET A 162 -9.35 24.54 3.93
N ASP A 163 -9.26 24.73 2.62
CA ASP A 163 -9.59 23.71 1.64
C ASP A 163 -8.66 22.50 1.78
N ALA A 164 -7.34 22.74 1.84
CA ALA A 164 -6.35 21.68 2.04
C ALA A 164 -6.58 20.92 3.35
N ASN A 165 -6.92 21.61 4.45
CA ASN A 165 -7.24 20.98 5.72
C ASN A 165 -8.51 20.12 5.65
N THR A 166 -9.54 20.61 4.97
CA THR A 166 -10.80 19.89 4.76
C THR A 166 -10.55 18.61 3.95
N CYS A 167 -9.85 18.71 2.82
CA CYS A 167 -9.49 17.56 1.98
C CYS A 167 -8.63 16.54 2.75
N LEU A 168 -7.61 16.98 3.48
CA LEU A 168 -6.77 16.08 4.29
C LEU A 168 -7.59 15.40 5.40
N SER A 169 -8.53 16.11 6.02
CA SER A 169 -9.41 15.54 7.04
C SER A 169 -10.32 14.47 6.46
N GLU A 170 -10.89 14.70 5.28
CA GLU A 170 -11.69 13.70 4.54
C GLU A 170 -10.85 12.48 4.15
N GLU A 171 -9.63 12.69 3.65
CA GLU A 171 -8.70 11.62 3.27
C GLU A 171 -8.32 10.76 4.48
N VAL A 172 -7.99 11.39 5.63
CA VAL A 172 -7.70 10.67 6.88
C VAL A 172 -8.88 9.82 7.33
N VAL A 173 -10.11 10.34 7.25
CA VAL A 173 -11.32 9.59 7.60
C VAL A 173 -11.51 8.40 6.65
N SER A 174 -11.37 8.62 5.34
CA SER A 174 -11.52 7.59 4.31
C SER A 174 -10.49 6.46 4.47
N ILE A 175 -9.20 6.83 4.61
CA ILE A 175 -8.12 5.87 4.82
C ILE A 175 -8.37 5.07 6.10
N ARG A 176 -8.74 5.73 7.20
CA ARG A 176 -9.04 5.04 8.47
C ARG A 176 -10.19 4.05 8.33
N GLN A 177 -11.29 4.42 7.66
CA GLN A 177 -12.41 3.51 7.43
C GLN A 177 -11.98 2.30 6.59
N SER A 178 -11.19 2.52 5.54
CA SER A 178 -10.67 1.43 4.71
C SER A 178 -9.73 0.50 5.47
N PHE A 179 -8.90 1.05 6.37
CA PHE A 179 -8.01 0.30 7.24
C PHE A 179 -8.77 -0.57 8.23
N GLU A 180 -9.78 -0.03 8.92
CA GLU A 180 -10.61 -0.80 9.85
C GLU A 180 -11.36 -1.93 9.13
N ARG A 181 -11.88 -1.67 7.92
CA ARG A 181 -12.52 -2.70 7.09
C ARG A 181 -11.53 -3.82 6.74
N LEU A 182 -10.33 -3.47 6.28
CA LEU A 182 -9.30 -4.44 5.92
C LEU A 182 -8.85 -5.26 7.14
N LYS A 183 -8.70 -4.61 8.29
CA LYS A 183 -8.36 -5.26 9.56
C LYS A 183 -9.43 -6.28 9.96
N ALA A 184 -10.71 -5.91 9.90
CA ALA A 184 -11.82 -6.82 10.22
C ALA A 184 -11.87 -8.02 9.27
N GLU A 185 -11.57 -7.82 7.98
CA GLU A 185 -11.48 -8.90 7.00
C GLU A 185 -10.30 -9.84 7.29
N ALA A 186 -9.14 -9.31 7.65
CA ALA A 186 -7.98 -10.11 8.05
C ALA A 186 -8.26 -10.95 9.31
N GLU A 187 -8.91 -10.37 10.32
CA GLU A 187 -9.33 -11.09 11.54
C GLU A 187 -10.32 -12.22 11.21
N LYS A 188 -11.28 -11.98 10.30
CA LYS A 188 -12.21 -13.01 9.84
C LYS A 188 -11.49 -14.15 9.10
N CYS A 189 -10.55 -13.83 8.21
CA CYS A 189 -9.73 -14.83 7.51
C CYS A 189 -8.88 -15.66 8.49
N LEU A 190 -8.30 -15.02 9.51
CA LEU A 190 -7.54 -15.69 10.55
C LEU A 190 -8.42 -16.69 11.31
N ALA A 191 -9.58 -16.23 11.81
CA ALA A 191 -10.52 -17.09 12.53
C ALA A 191 -11.02 -18.26 11.67
N GLN A 192 -11.25 -18.04 10.38
CA GLN A 192 -11.63 -19.08 9.44
C GLN A 192 -10.49 -20.08 9.21
N SER A 193 -9.25 -19.61 9.10
CA SER A 193 -8.07 -20.48 8.96
C SER A 193 -7.86 -21.35 10.20
N GLU A 194 -7.99 -20.79 11.40
CA GLU A 194 -7.89 -21.55 12.65
C GLU A 194 -8.96 -22.63 12.73
N LYS A 195 -10.20 -22.30 12.37
CA LYS A 195 -11.30 -23.26 12.30
C LYS A 195 -11.00 -24.40 11.33
N PHE A 196 -10.52 -24.10 10.12
CA PHE A 196 -10.16 -25.13 9.15
C PHE A 196 -8.99 -26.01 9.60
N CYS A 197 -8.00 -25.45 10.29
CA CYS A 197 -6.93 -26.23 10.90
C CYS A 197 -7.47 -27.24 11.91
N ASN A 198 -8.41 -26.81 12.77
CA ASN A 198 -9.02 -27.71 13.75
C ASN A 198 -9.86 -28.81 13.08
N GLU A 199 -10.69 -28.46 12.10
CA GLU A 199 -11.48 -29.43 11.32
C GLU A 199 -10.59 -30.43 10.57
N LYS A 200 -9.45 -29.96 10.04
CA LYS A 200 -8.44 -30.83 9.41
C LYS A 200 -7.87 -31.84 10.41
N VAL A 201 -7.45 -31.39 11.58
CA VAL A 201 -6.88 -32.27 12.63
C VAL A 201 -7.91 -33.30 13.10
N GLU A 202 -9.17 -32.89 13.30
CA GLU A 202 -10.26 -33.81 13.66
C GLU A 202 -10.50 -34.85 12.56
N PHE A 203 -10.57 -34.40 11.31
CA PHE A 203 -10.74 -35.28 10.16
C PHE A 203 -9.60 -36.30 10.04
N GLU A 204 -8.35 -35.84 10.14
CA GLU A 204 -7.17 -36.70 10.13
C GLU A 204 -7.23 -37.75 11.23
N SER A 205 -7.57 -37.35 12.46
CA SER A 205 -7.73 -38.27 13.60
C SER A 205 -8.77 -39.36 13.34
N VAL A 206 -9.95 -38.99 12.86
CA VAL A 206 -11.03 -39.95 12.53
C VAL A 206 -10.60 -40.91 11.42
N VAL A 207 -9.95 -40.41 10.39
CA VAL A 207 -9.49 -41.20 9.25
C VAL A 207 -8.39 -42.18 9.67
N TYR A 208 -7.37 -41.71 10.39
CA TYR A 208 -6.31 -42.56 10.94
C TYR A 208 -6.88 -43.65 11.86
N GLY A 209 -7.84 -43.30 12.72
CA GLY A 209 -8.54 -44.28 13.56
C GLY A 209 -9.22 -45.39 12.76
N LYS A 210 -9.91 -45.04 11.68
CA LYS A 210 -10.53 -46.03 10.77
C LYS A 210 -9.48 -46.91 10.08
N PHE A 211 -8.38 -46.33 9.59
CA PHE A 211 -7.28 -47.09 8.98
C PHE A 211 -6.68 -48.10 9.95
N VAL A 212 -6.41 -47.70 11.19
CA VAL A 212 -5.91 -48.60 12.24
C VAL A 212 -6.91 -49.73 12.54
N ALA A 213 -8.21 -49.43 12.60
CA ALA A 213 -9.23 -50.46 12.79
C ALA A 213 -9.25 -51.50 11.66
N VAL A 214 -9.12 -51.07 10.40
CA VAL A 214 -9.02 -51.96 9.23
C VAL A 214 -7.74 -52.81 9.30
N LEU A 215 -6.59 -52.19 9.62
CA LEU A 215 -5.32 -52.91 9.77
C LEU A 215 -5.40 -53.97 10.88
N ASN A 216 -5.99 -53.63 12.01
CA ASN A 216 -6.18 -54.56 13.12
C ASN A 216 -7.11 -55.71 12.75
N SER A 217 -8.21 -55.44 12.06
CA SER A 217 -9.12 -56.47 11.53
C SER A 217 -8.39 -57.41 10.55
N LYS A 218 -7.60 -56.86 9.62
CA LYS A 218 -6.74 -57.66 8.71
C LYS A 218 -5.70 -58.49 9.47
N LYS A 219 -5.03 -57.90 10.48
CA LYS A 219 -4.04 -58.60 11.32
C LYS A 219 -4.67 -59.70 12.18
N ALA A 220 -5.90 -59.52 12.64
CA ALA A 220 -6.66 -60.56 13.34
C ALA A 220 -7.05 -61.70 12.39
N LYS A 221 -7.54 -61.37 11.19
CA LYS A 221 -7.85 -62.36 10.14
C LYS A 221 -6.64 -63.20 9.74
N LEU A 222 -5.47 -62.57 9.58
CA LEU A 222 -4.22 -63.28 9.30
C LEU A 222 -3.81 -64.23 10.43
N ARG A 223 -3.99 -63.82 11.70
CA ARG A 223 -3.75 -64.71 12.86
C ARG A 223 -4.72 -65.89 12.87
N GLU A 224 -6.02 -65.65 12.68
CA GLU A 224 -7.05 -66.70 12.58
C GLU A 224 -6.70 -67.72 11.48
N LEU A 225 -6.32 -67.25 10.29
CA LEU A 225 -5.95 -68.12 9.17
C LEU A 225 -4.67 -68.91 9.46
N ARG A 226 -3.66 -68.31 10.09
CA ARG A 226 -2.44 -69.00 10.52
C ARG A 226 -2.73 -70.07 11.58
N ASP A 227 -3.60 -69.79 12.55
CA ASP A 227 -3.99 -70.74 13.60
C ASP A 227 -4.79 -71.92 13.03
N ARG A 228 -5.64 -71.67 12.01
CA ARG A 228 -6.34 -72.74 11.30
C ARG A 228 -5.38 -73.61 10.50
N LEU A 229 -4.40 -73.01 9.83
CA LEU A 229 -3.39 -73.74 9.06
C LEU A 229 -2.49 -74.59 9.97
N SER A 230 -2.03 -74.03 11.10
CA SER A 230 -1.21 -74.76 12.07
C SER A 230 -1.98 -75.91 12.74
N LYS A 231 -3.27 -75.73 13.07
CA LYS A 231 -4.14 -76.83 13.54
C LYS A 231 -4.35 -77.92 12.50
N SER A 232 -4.48 -77.56 11.23
CA SER A 232 -4.59 -78.55 10.14
C SER A 232 -3.27 -79.29 9.90
N GLN A 233 -2.13 -78.60 10.08
CA GLN A 233 -0.80 -79.22 10.02
C GLN A 233 -0.49 -80.09 11.25
N SER A 234 -0.94 -79.73 12.45
CA SER A 234 -0.77 -80.58 13.64
C SER A 234 -1.72 -81.78 13.63
N ALA A 235 -2.93 -81.64 13.07
CA ALA A 235 -3.82 -82.77 12.78
C ALA A 235 -3.26 -83.69 11.67
N GLY A 236 -2.47 -83.15 10.74
CA GLY A 236 -1.70 -83.93 9.77
C GLY A 236 -0.44 -84.58 10.35
N LYS A 237 0.25 -83.91 11.28
CA LYS A 237 1.44 -84.44 11.98
C LYS A 237 1.12 -85.47 13.06
N ALA A 238 -0.09 -85.49 13.60
CA ALA A 238 -0.54 -86.59 14.48
C ALA A 238 -0.63 -87.96 13.77
N LEU A 239 -0.38 -88.02 12.45
CA LEU A 239 -0.29 -89.22 11.63
C LEU A 239 1.12 -89.48 11.07
N GLN A 240 2.15 -88.74 11.51
CA GLN A 240 3.51 -88.91 11.01
C GLN A 240 4.56 -88.59 12.09
N ASP A 241 4.50 -89.34 13.19
CA ASP A 241 5.63 -89.57 14.10
C ASP A 241 6.11 -91.02 13.90
N GLU A 242 6.67 -91.32 12.73
CA GLU A 242 7.72 -92.32 12.50
C GLU A 242 8.42 -91.87 11.21
N ASP A 243 9.50 -91.10 11.30
CA ASP A 243 10.85 -91.59 10.96
C ASP A 243 11.91 -90.46 10.98
N GLU A 244 13.12 -90.91 11.24
CA GLU A 244 14.41 -90.29 11.54
C GLU A 244 14.95 -89.05 10.77
N SER A 245 15.73 -88.26 11.53
CA SER A 245 17.15 -87.86 11.26
C SER A 245 17.52 -86.67 10.36
N GLY A 246 18.56 -85.94 10.83
CA GLY A 246 19.46 -85.05 10.07
C GLY A 246 19.15 -83.55 10.19
N GLU A 247 19.74 -82.81 11.14
CA GLU A 247 21.04 -82.10 11.01
C GLU A 247 21.15 -81.20 9.77
N ASN A 248 20.87 -79.89 9.92
CA ASN A 248 21.93 -78.86 9.85
C ASN A 248 21.44 -77.45 10.21
N THR A 249 22.26 -76.80 11.02
CA THR A 249 22.33 -75.37 11.36
C THR A 249 22.53 -74.48 10.13
N GLU A 250 21.94 -73.26 10.15
CA GLU A 250 22.60 -71.97 9.81
C GLU A 250 21.59 -70.81 9.99
N THR A 251 21.62 -70.14 11.15
CA THR A 251 22.17 -68.79 11.41
C THR A 251 21.46 -67.66 10.63
N PHE A 252 20.68 -66.88 11.37
CA PHE A 252 20.03 -65.65 10.90
C PHE A 252 20.92 -64.45 11.28
N GLU A 253 21.42 -63.71 10.30
CA GLU A 253 22.03 -62.39 10.52
C GLU A 253 20.95 -61.31 10.51
N GLU A 254 20.77 -60.71 11.68
CA GLU A 254 19.94 -59.55 11.95
C GLU A 254 20.81 -58.30 11.82
N THR A 255 20.51 -57.40 10.88
CA THR A 255 21.06 -56.03 10.91
C THR A 255 19.92 -55.02 10.95
N SER A 256 19.73 -54.53 12.16
CA SER A 256 19.02 -53.34 12.61
C SER A 256 19.53 -52.03 11.99
N GLY A 257 18.61 -51.07 11.82
CA GLY A 257 18.87 -49.62 11.80
C GLY A 257 19.48 -49.05 10.51
N ASP A 258 19.29 -47.78 10.15
CA ASP A 258 18.77 -46.63 10.88
C ASP A 258 18.31 -45.54 9.87
N GLU A 259 17.73 -44.47 10.42
CA GLU A 259 17.23 -43.23 9.78
C GLU A 259 17.88 -42.73 8.47
N GLU A 260 17.07 -42.04 7.64
CA GLU A 260 17.49 -40.71 7.18
C GLU A 260 16.29 -39.80 6.81
N ARG A 261 16.22 -38.67 7.53
CA ARG A 261 15.51 -37.45 7.16
C ARG A 261 16.11 -36.82 5.90
N LYS A 262 15.26 -36.26 5.05
CA LYS A 262 15.46 -35.10 4.13
C LYS A 262 14.12 -34.90 3.39
N GLN A 263 13.61 -33.71 3.12
CA GLN A 263 14.08 -32.34 3.23
C GLN A 263 12.84 -31.43 3.19
#